data_AF-A0A060PRK1-F1
#
_entry.id   AF-A0A060PRK1-F1
#
_cell.length_a   1.000
_cell.length_b   1.000
_cell.length_c   1.000
_cell.angle_alpha   90.00
_cell.angle_beta   90.00
_cell.angle_gamma   90.00
#
_symmetry.space_group_name_H-M   'P 1'
#
loop_
_entity.id
_entity.type
_entity.pdbx_description
1 polymer ?
#
loop_
_entity_poly.entity_id
_entity_poly.type
_entity_poly.pdbx_seq_one_letter_code
_entity_poly.pdbx_strand_id
1 'polypeptide(L)'
;MEDKSSRFSKDRNLYVNDEIQIRQEYNRLLKERNEKGNMIDKNLFFNDDPNRTLYNYLNIAEIEDKNPLRAFYECISNGGNYEECLKLIKDKKLQDQMKKTLEAYNDCIKNAKTEEERIKCLDLIKDENLKKSLLNQQKVQVALDCLKNAKTDEERNECLKLINDPEIREKFRKELGIQKELQEYKDCIKNAKTEAEKNECLKGLSKEAIERLKQQALDCLKNAKTDEERNECLKNIPQDLQKELLADMSVKAYKDCVSRARNEKEKQECEKLLTPEARKLLEKQALDCLKNAKTDEERKKCLKDLPKDLQSDILAKESLKAYKDCVSQAKTEAEKKACEKLLTPEARKLLEEAKKSVKAYLDCVSQAKTEAERKECEKLLTPEAKKLLEEAKESVKAYKDCVSRARNEKEKQECEKLLTPEARKLLEQEVKKSVKAYLDCVSRARNEKEKQECEKLLTPEARKFLEKQRQQKDKAIKDCLKNADPREASARLFVKTLKPMKNEKSV
;
A
#
# COMPACT_ATOMS: atom_id res chain seq x y z
N MET A 1 -22.57 -5.49 -48.80
CA MET A 1 -21.92 -5.35 -47.47
C MET A 1 -22.10 -6.57 -46.57
N GLU A 2 -22.84 -7.62 -46.99
CA GLU A 2 -22.97 -8.86 -46.19
C GLU A 2 -21.99 -9.98 -46.58
N ASP A 3 -21.36 -9.92 -47.76
CA ASP A 3 -20.49 -11.02 -48.24
C ASP A 3 -19.00 -10.90 -47.85
N LYS A 4 -18.64 -9.88 -47.05
CA LYS A 4 -17.28 -9.73 -46.48
C LYS A 4 -17.17 -10.20 -45.02
N SER A 5 -18.29 -10.57 -44.37
CA SER A 5 -18.30 -10.99 -42.97
C SER A 5 -17.86 -12.46 -42.78
N SER A 6 -18.07 -13.32 -43.78
CA SER A 6 -17.74 -14.76 -43.67
C SER A 6 -16.24 -15.07 -43.78
N ARG A 7 -15.45 -14.23 -44.49
CA ARG A 7 -13.98 -14.39 -44.58
C ARG A 7 -13.26 -13.95 -43.29
N PHE A 8 -13.77 -12.93 -42.59
CA PHE A 8 -13.20 -12.49 -41.31
C PHE A 8 -13.44 -13.47 -40.15
N SER A 9 -14.44 -14.36 -40.24
CA SER A 9 -14.70 -15.37 -39.21
C SER A 9 -13.71 -16.54 -39.23
N LYS A 10 -13.18 -16.92 -40.41
CA LYS A 10 -12.19 -17.99 -40.52
C LYS A 10 -10.79 -17.54 -40.10
N ASP A 11 -10.41 -16.29 -40.43
CA ASP A 11 -9.13 -15.73 -39.99
C ASP A 11 -9.10 -15.46 -38.48
N ARG A 12 -10.22 -15.07 -37.87
CA ARG A 12 -10.27 -14.87 -36.41
C ARG A 12 -10.11 -16.16 -35.62
N ASN A 13 -10.63 -17.28 -36.12
CA ASN A 13 -10.38 -18.60 -35.51
C ASN A 13 -8.94 -19.07 -35.74
N LEU A 14 -8.30 -18.72 -36.86
CA LEU A 14 -6.87 -18.93 -37.08
C LEU A 14 -6.02 -18.09 -36.11
N TYR A 15 -6.27 -16.79 -35.98
CA TYR A 15 -5.57 -15.91 -35.04
C TYR A 15 -5.81 -16.25 -33.55
N VAL A 16 -7.03 -16.68 -33.19
CA VAL A 16 -7.34 -17.11 -31.81
C VAL A 16 -6.74 -18.50 -31.54
N ASN A 17 -6.74 -19.41 -32.52
CA ASN A 17 -6.04 -20.69 -32.38
C ASN A 17 -4.52 -20.51 -32.37
N ASP A 18 -3.97 -19.54 -33.10
CA ASP A 18 -2.55 -19.19 -33.09
C ASP A 18 -2.17 -18.50 -31.78
N GLU A 19 -3.01 -17.63 -31.21
CA GLU A 19 -2.76 -17.01 -29.90
C GLU A 19 -2.92 -18.01 -28.75
N ILE A 20 -3.86 -18.96 -28.86
CA ILE A 20 -4.00 -20.09 -27.94
C ILE A 20 -2.84 -21.06 -28.12
N GLN A 21 -2.38 -21.35 -29.34
CA GLN A 21 -1.19 -22.17 -29.59
C GLN A 21 0.08 -21.47 -29.12
N ILE A 22 0.22 -20.16 -29.28
CA ILE A 22 1.35 -19.38 -28.78
C ILE A 22 1.32 -19.33 -27.26
N ARG A 23 0.14 -19.21 -26.62
CA ARG A 23 0.02 -19.30 -25.15
C ARG A 23 0.24 -20.73 -24.66
N GLN A 24 -0.22 -21.75 -25.38
CA GLN A 24 -0.01 -23.15 -25.03
C GLN A 24 1.45 -23.54 -25.25
N GLU A 25 2.10 -23.06 -26.31
CA GLU A 25 3.54 -23.23 -26.53
C GLU A 25 4.36 -22.38 -25.57
N TYR A 26 3.96 -21.16 -25.23
CA TYR A 26 4.64 -20.38 -24.19
C TYR A 26 4.53 -21.05 -22.82
N ASN A 27 3.35 -21.58 -22.47
CA ASN A 27 3.16 -22.35 -21.24
C ASN A 27 3.83 -23.73 -21.30
N ARG A 28 3.93 -24.35 -22.49
CA ARG A 28 4.66 -25.59 -22.73
C ARG A 28 6.17 -25.36 -22.69
N LEU A 29 6.68 -24.24 -23.20
CA LEU A 29 8.07 -23.81 -23.12
C LEU A 29 8.44 -23.42 -21.68
N LEU A 30 7.53 -22.80 -20.93
CA LEU A 30 7.65 -22.63 -19.49
C LEU A 30 7.67 -23.98 -18.78
N LYS A 31 6.80 -24.91 -19.16
CA LYS A 31 6.75 -26.27 -18.62
C LYS A 31 7.97 -27.10 -19.00
N GLU A 32 8.48 -27.00 -20.22
CA GLU A 32 9.73 -27.62 -20.71
C GLU A 32 10.96 -26.94 -20.09
N ARG A 33 10.92 -25.64 -19.77
CA ARG A 33 11.95 -24.95 -18.97
C ARG A 33 11.94 -25.41 -17.50
N ASN A 34 10.77 -25.74 -16.97
CA ASN A 34 10.58 -26.27 -15.61
C ASN A 34 10.85 -27.80 -15.53
N GLU A 35 10.66 -28.55 -16.62
CA GLU A 35 10.83 -30.01 -16.71
C GLU A 35 12.23 -30.40 -17.22
N LYS A 36 12.82 -29.65 -18.16
CA LYS A 36 14.21 -29.80 -18.63
C LYS A 36 15.09 -28.77 -17.93
N GLY A 37 15.25 -28.97 -16.63
CA GLY A 37 16.23 -28.26 -15.83
C GLY A 37 17.64 -28.44 -16.39
N ASN A 38 18.09 -27.51 -17.22
CA ASN A 38 19.51 -27.35 -17.52
C ASN A 38 20.12 -26.61 -16.33
N MET A 39 20.60 -27.43 -15.39
CA MET A 39 21.53 -27.14 -14.30
C MET A 39 21.51 -25.69 -13.80
N ILE A 40 20.41 -25.35 -13.13
CA ILE A 40 20.50 -24.34 -12.09
C ILE A 40 21.02 -25.10 -10.86
N ASP A 41 22.21 -24.71 -10.44
CA ASP A 41 22.87 -25.26 -9.25
C ASP A 41 21.89 -25.33 -8.08
N LYS A 42 21.92 -26.44 -7.36
CA LYS A 42 20.92 -26.84 -6.34
C LYS A 42 21.00 -26.00 -5.04
N ASN A 43 21.60 -24.82 -5.10
CA ASN A 43 21.83 -23.92 -3.96
C ASN A 43 21.24 -22.53 -4.19
N LEU A 44 20.01 -22.46 -4.74
CA LEU A 44 19.31 -21.18 -4.95
C LEU A 44 19.04 -20.42 -3.64
N PHE A 45 19.11 -21.12 -2.51
CA PHE A 45 19.28 -20.52 -1.22
C PHE A 45 20.77 -20.59 -0.86
N PHE A 46 21.37 -19.41 -0.73
CA PHE A 46 22.63 -19.18 -0.03
C PHE A 46 23.96 -19.29 -0.79
N ASN A 47 24.06 -19.73 -2.05
CA ASN A 47 25.32 -19.55 -2.81
C ASN A 47 25.09 -19.27 -4.30
N ASP A 48 25.93 -18.36 -4.82
CA ASP A 48 26.40 -18.27 -6.20
C ASP A 48 25.84 -17.23 -7.19
N ASP A 49 26.77 -16.33 -7.50
CA ASP A 49 26.91 -15.32 -8.56
C ASP A 49 25.89 -14.16 -8.63
N PRO A 50 26.21 -13.04 -7.96
CA PRO A 50 25.50 -11.76 -8.13
C PRO A 50 25.39 -11.33 -9.61
N ASN A 51 26.27 -11.82 -10.50
CA ASN A 51 26.24 -11.48 -11.91
C ASN A 51 25.12 -12.18 -12.72
N ARG A 52 24.59 -13.32 -12.27
CA ARG A 52 23.46 -14.02 -12.93
C ARG A 52 22.14 -13.27 -12.76
N THR A 53 22.00 -12.68 -11.58
CA THR A 53 20.91 -11.80 -11.14
C THR A 53 20.92 -10.49 -11.94
N LEU A 54 22.11 -9.91 -12.15
CA LEU A 54 22.35 -8.75 -13.04
C LEU A 54 21.90 -9.02 -14.49
N TYR A 55 22.28 -10.18 -15.04
CA TYR A 55 21.96 -10.59 -16.42
C TYR A 55 20.44 -10.69 -16.66
N ASN A 56 19.68 -11.16 -15.67
CA ASN A 56 18.23 -11.30 -15.78
C ASN A 56 17.48 -9.96 -15.66
N TYR A 57 18.02 -8.96 -14.94
CA TYR A 57 17.38 -7.65 -14.81
C TYR A 57 17.68 -6.68 -15.95
N LEU A 58 18.85 -6.79 -16.58
CA LEU A 58 19.16 -6.04 -17.80
C LEU A 58 18.29 -6.44 -18.98
N ASN A 59 17.75 -7.66 -18.94
CA ASN A 59 17.11 -8.27 -20.10
C ASN A 59 15.77 -7.64 -20.50
N ILE A 60 14.96 -7.06 -19.59
CA ILE A 60 13.65 -6.48 -19.98
C ILE A 60 13.20 -5.44 -18.95
N ALA A 61 13.54 -4.17 -19.13
CA ALA A 61 12.86 -3.08 -18.44
C ALA A 61 12.73 -1.84 -19.34
N GLU A 62 11.48 -1.58 -19.72
CA GLU A 62 10.93 -0.33 -20.28
C GLU A 62 11.47 0.12 -21.64
N ILE A 63 10.96 -0.50 -22.70
CA ILE A 63 10.97 0.07 -24.05
C ILE A 63 9.56 0.57 -24.36
N GLU A 64 9.23 1.74 -23.83
CA GLU A 64 8.08 2.51 -24.28
C GLU A 64 8.53 3.49 -25.36
N ASP A 65 8.78 3.00 -26.58
CA ASP A 65 8.96 3.90 -27.71
C ASP A 65 8.31 3.39 -29.00
N LYS A 66 7.74 4.32 -29.77
CA LYS A 66 6.83 4.07 -30.91
C LYS A 66 7.55 3.61 -32.19
N ASN A 67 8.87 3.35 -32.13
CA ASN A 67 9.69 2.88 -33.25
C ASN A 67 10.17 1.44 -33.03
N PRO A 68 9.59 0.44 -33.72
CA PRO A 68 9.92 -0.99 -33.58
C PRO A 68 11.39 -1.35 -33.77
N LEU A 69 12.15 -0.58 -34.58
CA LEU A 69 13.58 -0.82 -34.79
C LEU A 69 14.43 -0.28 -33.64
N ARG A 70 14.05 0.86 -33.09
CA ARG A 70 14.70 1.41 -31.89
C ARG A 70 14.54 0.43 -30.71
N ALA A 71 13.33 -0.09 -30.54
CA ALA A 71 13.03 -1.12 -29.55
C ALA A 71 13.87 -2.38 -29.73
N PHE A 72 14.05 -2.82 -30.97
CA PHE A 72 14.94 -3.93 -31.28
C PHE A 72 16.41 -3.63 -30.91
N TYR A 73 16.97 -2.49 -31.33
CA TYR A 73 18.37 -2.15 -31.03
C TYR A 73 18.63 -1.95 -29.54
N GLU A 74 17.68 -1.37 -28.80
CA GLU A 74 17.74 -1.23 -27.35
C GLU A 74 17.69 -2.60 -26.66
N CYS A 75 16.81 -3.50 -27.11
CA CYS A 75 16.74 -4.88 -26.62
C CYS A 75 18.08 -5.62 -26.79
N ILE A 76 18.70 -5.53 -27.97
CA ILE A 76 20.02 -6.13 -28.25
C ILE A 76 21.11 -5.48 -27.38
N SER A 77 21.13 -4.15 -27.30
CA SER A 77 22.13 -3.40 -26.53
C SER A 77 22.12 -3.76 -25.04
N ASN A 78 20.95 -4.08 -24.50
CA ASN A 78 20.76 -4.48 -23.10
C ASN A 78 21.04 -5.98 -22.85
N GLY A 79 21.54 -6.72 -23.84
CA GLY A 79 21.85 -8.15 -23.71
C GLY A 79 20.65 -9.07 -23.87
N GLY A 80 19.56 -8.56 -24.45
CA GLY A 80 18.34 -9.28 -24.81
C GLY A 80 18.59 -10.57 -25.59
N ASN A 81 17.75 -11.59 -25.37
CA ASN A 81 17.75 -12.76 -26.23
C ASN A 81 17.38 -12.35 -27.67
N TYR A 82 18.25 -12.68 -28.62
CA TYR A 82 18.08 -12.28 -30.03
C TYR A 82 16.77 -12.73 -30.65
N GLU A 83 16.28 -13.93 -30.34
CA GLU A 83 15.00 -14.42 -30.86
C GLU A 83 13.82 -13.63 -30.31
N GLU A 84 13.86 -13.22 -29.04
CA GLU A 84 12.83 -12.37 -28.44
C GLU A 84 12.91 -10.93 -28.95
N CYS A 85 14.12 -10.35 -29.05
CA CYS A 85 14.30 -9.01 -29.61
C CYS A 85 13.80 -8.93 -31.05
N LEU A 86 14.04 -9.95 -31.87
CA LEU A 86 13.56 -10.01 -33.25
C LEU A 86 12.04 -9.96 -33.35
N LYS A 87 11.28 -10.43 -32.34
CA LYS A 87 9.80 -10.33 -32.34
C LYS A 87 9.29 -8.89 -32.22
N LEU A 88 10.15 -7.95 -31.79
CA LEU A 88 9.82 -6.53 -31.74
C LEU A 88 9.73 -5.89 -33.14
N ILE A 89 10.39 -6.49 -34.15
CA ILE A 89 10.35 -6.04 -35.53
C ILE A 89 9.06 -6.54 -36.20
N LYS A 90 8.17 -5.62 -36.57
CA LYS A 90 6.90 -5.93 -37.24
C LYS A 90 7.04 -6.25 -38.74
N ASP A 91 8.08 -5.72 -39.39
CA ASP A 91 8.35 -5.99 -40.81
C ASP A 91 9.07 -7.34 -40.95
N LYS A 92 8.40 -8.30 -41.58
CA LYS A 92 8.89 -9.67 -41.74
C LYS A 92 10.15 -9.78 -42.60
N LYS A 93 10.29 -8.95 -43.64
CA LYS A 93 11.48 -8.96 -44.51
C LYS A 93 12.70 -8.44 -43.76
N LEU A 94 12.50 -7.36 -43.00
CA LEU A 94 13.55 -6.78 -42.18
C LEU A 94 13.93 -7.68 -41.00
N GLN A 95 12.94 -8.34 -40.39
CA GLN A 95 13.16 -9.35 -39.34
C GLN A 95 14.01 -10.51 -39.87
N ASP A 96 13.70 -11.06 -41.05
CA ASP A 96 14.48 -12.14 -41.67
C ASP A 96 15.91 -11.69 -42.01
N GLN A 97 16.08 -10.46 -42.47
CA GLN A 97 17.40 -9.87 -42.75
C GLN A 97 18.24 -9.72 -41.48
N MET A 98 17.65 -9.18 -40.41
CA MET A 98 18.32 -9.03 -39.11
C MET A 98 18.64 -10.39 -38.50
N LYS A 99 17.75 -11.37 -38.63
CA LYS A 99 17.98 -12.75 -38.16
C LYS A 99 19.21 -13.38 -38.82
N LYS A 100 19.31 -13.33 -40.15
CA LYS A 100 20.48 -13.84 -40.89
C LYS A 100 21.78 -13.14 -40.48
N THR A 101 21.70 -11.83 -40.27
CA THR A 101 22.84 -11.01 -39.86
C THR A 101 23.33 -11.40 -38.46
N LEU A 102 22.40 -11.61 -37.51
CA LEU A 102 22.70 -12.07 -36.15
C LEU A 102 23.20 -13.51 -36.11
N GLU A 103 22.67 -14.41 -36.94
CA GLU A 103 23.15 -15.80 -37.06
C GLU A 103 24.61 -15.83 -37.53
N ALA A 104 24.95 -15.08 -38.60
CA ALA A 104 26.32 -14.99 -39.10
C ALA A 104 27.28 -14.41 -38.05
N TYR A 105 26.85 -13.38 -37.32
CA TYR A 105 27.62 -12.81 -36.22
C TYR A 105 27.83 -13.82 -35.08
N ASN A 106 26.78 -14.55 -34.67
CA ASN A 106 26.88 -15.55 -33.61
C ASN A 106 27.80 -16.71 -33.98
N ASP A 107 27.76 -17.15 -35.23
CA ASP A 107 28.65 -18.20 -35.71
C ASP A 107 30.11 -17.73 -35.77
N CYS A 108 30.36 -16.45 -36.07
CA CYS A 108 31.69 -15.87 -35.93
C CYS A 108 32.14 -15.83 -34.46
N ILE A 109 31.28 -15.34 -33.54
CA ILE A 109 31.60 -15.23 -32.12
C ILE A 109 31.86 -16.60 -31.46
N LYS A 110 31.13 -17.65 -31.84
CA LYS A 110 31.37 -19.02 -31.34
C LYS A 110 32.78 -19.53 -31.64
N ASN A 111 33.38 -19.07 -32.73
CA ASN A 111 34.71 -19.48 -33.17
C ASN A 111 35.83 -18.54 -32.71
N ALA A 112 35.48 -17.35 -32.19
CA ALA A 112 36.43 -16.35 -31.71
C ALA A 112 36.96 -16.70 -30.32
N LYS A 113 38.29 -16.84 -30.20
CA LYS A 113 39.03 -17.19 -28.98
C LYS A 113 39.58 -15.98 -28.26
N THR A 114 39.78 -14.85 -28.95
CA THR A 114 40.30 -13.61 -28.37
C THR A 114 39.30 -12.45 -28.49
N GLU A 115 39.48 -11.41 -27.67
CA GLU A 115 38.68 -10.18 -27.74
C GLU A 115 38.85 -9.49 -29.10
N GLU A 116 40.06 -9.50 -29.66
CA GLU A 116 40.35 -8.97 -31.00
C GLU A 116 39.59 -9.72 -32.10
N GLU A 117 39.48 -11.05 -32.01
CA GLU A 117 38.68 -11.86 -32.94
C GLU A 117 37.17 -11.57 -32.80
N ARG A 118 36.69 -11.33 -31.58
CA ARG A 118 35.29 -10.95 -31.33
C ARG A 118 34.95 -9.56 -31.88
N ILE A 119 35.90 -8.62 -31.81
CA ILE A 119 35.76 -7.29 -32.41
C ILE A 119 35.70 -7.40 -33.94
N LYS A 120 36.54 -8.25 -34.55
CA LYS A 120 36.49 -8.49 -36.02
C LYS A 120 35.16 -9.08 -36.48
N CYS A 121 34.46 -9.85 -35.65
CA CYS A 121 33.13 -10.36 -35.99
C CYS A 121 32.08 -9.23 -36.18
N LEU A 122 32.28 -8.05 -35.59
CA LEU A 122 31.39 -6.91 -35.79
C LEU A 122 31.49 -6.31 -37.20
N ASP A 123 32.54 -6.61 -37.96
CA ASP A 123 32.68 -6.14 -39.35
C ASP A 123 31.76 -6.88 -40.32
N LEU A 124 31.17 -8.00 -39.88
CA LEU A 124 30.08 -8.68 -40.60
C LEU A 124 28.76 -7.89 -40.56
N ILE A 125 28.64 -6.93 -39.63
CA ILE A 125 27.43 -6.13 -39.42
C ILE A 125 27.54 -4.82 -40.20
N LYS A 126 26.68 -4.67 -41.21
CA LYS A 126 26.60 -3.44 -42.04
C LYS A 126 25.75 -2.33 -41.40
N ASP A 127 24.84 -2.70 -40.50
CA ASP A 127 23.97 -1.75 -39.82
C ASP A 127 24.72 -1.11 -38.63
N GLU A 128 25.02 0.18 -38.73
CA GLU A 128 25.79 0.91 -37.71
C GLU A 128 25.11 0.96 -36.33
N ASN A 129 23.77 0.93 -36.26
CA ASN A 129 23.06 0.91 -34.98
C ASN A 129 23.14 -0.48 -34.34
N LEU A 130 22.96 -1.54 -35.14
CA LEU A 130 23.14 -2.91 -34.68
C LEU A 130 24.59 -3.18 -34.26
N LYS A 131 25.57 -2.67 -35.03
CA LYS A 131 27.00 -2.79 -34.73
C LYS A 131 27.32 -2.14 -33.38
N LYS A 132 26.79 -0.94 -33.12
CA LYS A 132 26.91 -0.27 -31.81
C LYS A 132 26.24 -1.06 -30.68
N SER A 133 25.02 -1.56 -30.88
CA SER A 133 24.32 -2.39 -29.87
C SER A 133 25.10 -3.66 -29.53
N LEU A 134 25.61 -4.38 -30.53
CA LEU A 134 26.38 -5.62 -30.33
C LEU A 134 27.76 -5.34 -29.70
N LEU A 135 28.43 -4.26 -30.09
CA LEU A 135 29.68 -3.82 -29.44
C LEU A 135 29.43 -3.48 -27.96
N ASN A 136 28.34 -2.77 -27.67
CA ASN A 136 27.96 -2.45 -26.29
C ASN A 136 27.69 -3.73 -25.50
N GLN A 137 26.98 -4.70 -26.07
CA GLN A 137 26.75 -6.01 -25.45
C GLN A 137 28.06 -6.79 -25.19
N GLN A 138 29.02 -6.77 -26.13
CA GLN A 138 30.36 -7.36 -25.91
C GLN A 138 31.07 -6.70 -24.72
N LYS A 139 31.05 -5.37 -24.64
CA LYS A 139 31.67 -4.61 -23.54
C LYS A 139 30.99 -4.85 -22.20
N VAL A 140 29.67 -4.96 -22.19
CA VAL A 140 28.90 -5.37 -21.01
C VAL A 140 29.32 -6.77 -20.57
N GLN A 141 29.52 -7.71 -21.50
CA GLN A 141 30.00 -9.06 -21.18
C GLN A 141 31.42 -9.05 -20.58
N VAL A 142 32.33 -8.23 -21.14
CA VAL A 142 33.69 -8.04 -20.59
C VAL A 142 33.64 -7.40 -19.20
N ALA A 143 32.79 -6.40 -19.00
CA ALA A 143 32.58 -5.77 -17.69
C ALA A 143 32.04 -6.78 -16.66
N LEU A 144 31.11 -7.66 -17.05
CA LEU A 144 30.61 -8.74 -16.21
C LEU A 144 31.70 -9.76 -15.86
N ASP A 145 32.52 -10.15 -16.83
CA ASP A 145 33.63 -11.08 -16.59
C ASP A 145 34.72 -10.46 -15.70
N CYS A 146 34.93 -9.15 -15.79
CA CYS A 146 35.73 -8.37 -14.84
C CYS A 146 35.09 -8.38 -13.44
N LEU A 147 33.79 -8.09 -13.33
CA LEU A 147 33.04 -8.06 -12.07
C LEU A 147 33.04 -9.42 -11.35
N LYS A 148 33.03 -10.54 -12.08
CA LYS A 148 33.15 -11.90 -11.50
C LYS A 148 34.45 -12.10 -10.73
N ASN A 149 35.52 -11.46 -11.18
CA ASN A 149 36.85 -11.60 -10.58
C ASN A 149 37.16 -10.49 -9.56
N ALA A 150 36.33 -9.45 -9.50
CA ALA A 150 36.48 -8.31 -8.60
C ALA A 150 36.13 -8.69 -7.15
N LYS A 151 37.08 -8.44 -6.24
CA LYS A 151 37.00 -8.72 -4.80
C LYS A 151 36.63 -7.47 -4.01
N THR A 152 37.04 -6.27 -4.46
CA THR A 152 36.77 -5.01 -3.76
C THR A 152 35.77 -4.12 -4.49
N ASP A 153 35.20 -3.14 -3.78
CA ASP A 153 34.29 -2.15 -4.36
C ASP A 153 35.05 -1.23 -5.35
N GLU A 154 36.34 -0.98 -5.13
CA GLU A 154 37.20 -0.26 -6.06
C GLU A 154 37.39 -1.02 -7.37
N GLU A 155 37.71 -2.31 -7.32
CA GLU A 155 37.85 -3.17 -8.50
C GLU A 155 36.53 -3.25 -9.28
N ARG A 156 35.39 -3.38 -8.58
CA ARG A 156 34.06 -3.35 -9.22
C ARG A 156 33.83 -2.03 -9.96
N ASN A 157 34.16 -0.90 -9.34
CA ASN A 157 34.03 0.41 -9.97
C ASN A 157 34.97 0.59 -11.17
N GLU A 158 36.14 -0.04 -11.17
CA GLU A 158 37.02 -0.08 -12.34
C GLU A 158 36.43 -0.91 -13.47
N CYS A 159 35.86 -2.09 -13.18
CA CYS A 159 35.15 -2.90 -14.17
C CYS A 159 33.99 -2.13 -14.83
N LEU A 160 33.26 -1.30 -14.07
CA LEU A 160 32.18 -0.47 -14.61
C LEU A 160 32.66 0.59 -15.62
N LYS A 161 33.93 1.02 -15.56
CA LYS A 161 34.49 1.98 -16.54
C LYS A 161 34.58 1.38 -17.95
N LEU A 162 34.55 0.05 -18.07
CA LEU A 162 34.52 -0.66 -19.35
C LEU A 162 33.18 -0.49 -20.09
N ILE A 163 32.13 -0.12 -19.36
CA ILE A 163 30.81 0.20 -19.93
C ILE A 163 30.83 1.65 -20.40
N ASN A 164 30.83 1.87 -21.72
CA ASN A 164 30.87 3.21 -22.30
C ASN A 164 29.59 4.01 -22.07
N ASP A 165 28.44 3.34 -22.05
CA ASP A 165 27.14 3.97 -21.88
C ASP A 165 26.91 4.40 -20.41
N PRO A 166 26.69 5.69 -20.12
CA PRO A 166 26.54 6.20 -18.77
C PRO A 166 25.23 5.75 -18.10
N GLU A 167 24.15 5.56 -18.85
CA GLU A 167 22.86 5.12 -18.30
C GLU A 167 22.93 3.65 -17.87
N ILE A 168 23.54 2.81 -18.71
CA ILE A 168 23.77 1.39 -18.38
C ILE A 168 24.74 1.29 -17.20
N ARG A 169 25.84 2.05 -17.20
CA ARG A 169 26.81 2.08 -16.10
C ARG A 169 26.13 2.43 -14.76
N GLU A 170 25.20 3.38 -14.76
CA GLU A 170 24.47 3.77 -13.56
C GLU A 170 23.47 2.68 -13.11
N LYS A 171 22.80 1.99 -14.05
CA LYS A 171 21.96 0.81 -13.72
C LYS A 171 22.79 -0.28 -13.04
N PHE A 172 23.97 -0.59 -13.56
CA PHE A 172 24.90 -1.56 -12.97
C PHE A 172 25.34 -1.14 -11.55
N ARG A 173 25.70 0.13 -11.37
CA ARG A 173 26.08 0.67 -10.06
C ARG A 173 24.95 0.51 -9.03
N LYS A 174 23.71 0.81 -9.41
CA LYS A 174 22.54 0.65 -8.52
C LYS A 174 22.31 -0.81 -8.15
N GLU A 175 22.37 -1.73 -9.13
CA GLU A 175 22.19 -3.15 -8.86
C GLU A 175 23.29 -3.72 -7.95
N LEU A 176 24.55 -3.28 -8.12
CA LEU A 176 25.65 -3.64 -7.20
C LEU A 176 25.39 -3.11 -5.77
N GLY A 177 24.83 -1.90 -5.65
CA GLY A 177 24.40 -1.36 -4.36
C GLY A 177 23.33 -2.23 -3.69
N ILE A 178 22.28 -2.59 -4.42
CA ILE A 178 21.21 -3.49 -3.94
C ILE A 178 21.79 -4.84 -3.50
N GLN A 179 22.75 -5.39 -4.24
CA GLN A 179 23.39 -6.66 -3.88
C GLN A 179 24.18 -6.57 -2.57
N LYS A 180 24.84 -5.45 -2.32
CA LYS A 180 25.52 -5.20 -1.05
C LYS A 180 24.52 -5.16 0.10
N GLU A 181 23.41 -4.44 -0.05
CA GLU A 181 22.33 -4.40 0.94
C GLU A 181 21.76 -5.80 1.23
N LEU A 182 21.51 -6.60 0.19
CA LEU A 182 21.02 -7.97 0.34
C LEU A 182 22.03 -8.89 1.03
N GLN A 183 23.33 -8.66 0.79
CA GLN A 183 24.39 -9.41 1.45
C GLN A 183 24.49 -9.04 2.95
N GLU A 184 24.41 -7.75 3.28
CA GLU A 184 24.34 -7.28 4.66
C GLU A 184 23.10 -7.83 5.38
N TYR A 185 21.95 -7.86 4.71
CA TYR A 185 20.73 -8.49 5.22
C TYR A 185 20.92 -9.98 5.49
N LYS A 186 21.56 -10.72 4.58
CA LYS A 186 21.87 -12.14 4.76
C LYS A 186 22.75 -12.38 5.98
N ASP A 187 23.76 -11.53 6.19
CA ASP A 187 24.65 -11.63 7.35
C ASP A 187 23.97 -11.23 8.67
N CYS A 188 23.04 -10.27 8.62
CA CYS A 188 22.16 -9.93 9.74
C CYS A 188 21.24 -11.10 10.11
N ILE A 189 20.51 -11.66 9.14
CA ILE A 189 19.53 -12.73 9.35
C ILE A 189 20.18 -14.01 9.89
N LYS A 190 21.41 -14.35 9.47
CA LYS A 190 22.15 -15.50 10.02
C LYS A 190 22.29 -15.45 11.55
N ASN A 191 22.36 -14.25 12.11
CA ASN A 191 22.54 -14.03 13.55
C ASN A 191 21.21 -13.78 14.29
N ALA A 192 20.12 -13.54 13.57
CA ALA A 192 18.80 -13.27 14.14
C ALA A 192 18.17 -14.56 14.71
N LYS A 193 17.78 -14.54 15.99
CA LYS A 193 17.18 -15.67 16.71
C LYS A 193 15.67 -15.53 16.87
N THR A 194 15.17 -14.30 16.83
CA THR A 194 13.77 -13.96 17.03
C THR A 194 13.15 -13.32 15.80
N GLU A 195 11.84 -13.39 15.70
CA GLU A 195 11.10 -12.72 14.62
C GLU A 195 11.25 -11.20 14.66
N ALA A 196 11.43 -10.63 15.85
CA ALA A 196 11.69 -9.19 16.01
C ALA A 196 13.05 -8.79 15.40
N GLU A 197 14.10 -9.56 15.67
CA GLU A 197 15.43 -9.34 15.09
C GLU A 197 15.42 -9.53 13.56
N LYS A 198 14.68 -10.52 13.05
CA LYS A 198 14.51 -10.69 11.59
C LYS A 198 13.83 -9.48 10.94
N ASN A 199 12.81 -8.93 11.60
CA ASN A 199 12.14 -7.70 11.15
C ASN A 199 13.04 -6.46 11.26
N GLU A 200 13.96 -6.42 12.23
CA GLU A 200 14.96 -5.37 12.35
C GLU A 200 15.96 -5.41 11.20
N CYS A 201 16.46 -6.60 10.83
CA CYS A 201 17.31 -6.78 9.65
C CYS A 201 16.62 -6.26 8.37
N LEU A 202 15.30 -6.47 8.24
CA LEU A 202 14.53 -6.03 7.07
C LEU A 202 14.39 -4.50 6.99
N LYS A 203 14.32 -3.79 8.14
CA LYS A 203 14.20 -2.32 8.18
C LYS A 203 15.42 -1.58 7.64
N GLY A 204 16.58 -2.23 7.61
CA GLY A 204 17.81 -1.67 7.06
C GLY A 204 17.89 -1.66 5.52
N LEU A 205 16.98 -2.36 4.85
CA LEU A 205 16.96 -2.48 3.38
C LEU A 205 16.24 -1.31 2.71
N SER A 206 16.73 -0.90 1.54
CA SER A 206 15.97 -0.04 0.62
C SER A 206 14.71 -0.73 0.10
N LYS A 207 13.76 0.05 -0.44
CA LYS A 207 12.54 -0.50 -1.04
C LYS A 207 12.86 -1.40 -2.23
N GLU A 208 13.81 -0.97 -3.05
CA GLU A 208 14.31 -1.72 -4.21
C GLU A 208 14.94 -3.05 -3.78
N ALA A 209 15.73 -3.07 -2.70
CA ALA A 209 16.30 -4.30 -2.17
C ALA A 209 15.23 -5.25 -1.61
N ILE A 210 14.22 -4.73 -0.91
CA ILE A 210 13.09 -5.54 -0.43
C ILE A 210 12.33 -6.18 -1.60
N GLU A 211 12.07 -5.44 -2.67
CA GLU A 211 11.42 -5.99 -3.87
C GLU A 211 12.28 -7.05 -4.56
N ARG A 212 13.61 -6.87 -4.59
CA ARG A 212 14.54 -7.88 -5.13
C ARG A 212 14.56 -9.14 -4.26
N LEU A 213 14.55 -9.00 -2.94
CA LEU A 213 14.46 -10.11 -1.99
C LEU A 213 13.15 -10.89 -2.19
N LYS A 214 12.01 -10.19 -2.35
CA LYS A 214 10.72 -10.81 -2.65
C LYS A 214 10.77 -11.61 -3.94
N GLN A 215 11.33 -11.02 -5.00
CA GLN A 215 11.44 -11.68 -6.29
C GLN A 215 12.27 -12.97 -6.21
N GLN A 216 13.42 -12.93 -5.52
CA GLN A 216 14.26 -14.11 -5.31
C GLN A 216 13.52 -15.23 -4.56
N ALA A 217 12.75 -14.87 -3.52
CA ALA A 217 11.94 -15.82 -2.77
C ALA A 217 10.84 -16.46 -3.63
N LEU A 218 10.13 -15.65 -4.43
CA LEU A 218 9.10 -16.14 -5.34
C LEU A 218 9.67 -17.09 -6.39
N ASP A 219 10.86 -16.79 -6.92
CA ASP A 219 11.52 -17.63 -7.92
C ASP A 219 12.01 -18.95 -7.33
N CYS A 220 12.46 -18.96 -6.07
CA CYS A 220 12.72 -20.19 -5.33
C CYS A 220 11.45 -21.03 -5.16
N LEU A 221 10.37 -20.42 -4.67
CA LEU A 221 9.08 -21.10 -4.42
C LEU A 221 8.45 -21.70 -5.67
N LYS A 222 8.61 -21.08 -6.84
CA LYS A 222 8.12 -21.63 -8.12
C LYS A 222 8.83 -22.91 -8.54
N ASN A 223 10.11 -23.06 -8.16
CA ASN A 223 10.93 -24.22 -8.51
C ASN A 223 10.86 -25.32 -7.44
N ALA A 224 10.43 -25.00 -6.23
CA ALA A 224 10.25 -25.94 -5.14
C ALA A 224 9.13 -26.95 -5.44
N LYS A 225 9.49 -28.23 -5.40
CA LYS A 225 8.63 -29.39 -5.66
C LYS A 225 8.10 -30.03 -4.37
N THR A 226 8.82 -29.87 -3.25
CA THR A 226 8.41 -30.41 -1.94
C THR A 226 8.18 -29.31 -0.92
N ASP A 227 7.48 -29.65 0.17
CA ASP A 227 7.25 -28.70 1.26
C ASP A 227 8.53 -28.40 2.04
N GLU A 228 9.51 -29.31 2.06
CA GLU A 228 10.85 -29.06 2.59
C GLU A 228 11.58 -27.98 1.79
N GLU A 229 11.59 -28.09 0.45
CA GLU A 229 12.21 -27.08 -0.43
C GLU A 229 11.51 -25.71 -0.28
N ARG A 230 10.17 -25.69 -0.13
CA ARG A 230 9.42 -24.46 0.14
C ARG A 230 9.80 -23.84 1.49
N ASN A 231 9.93 -24.65 2.53
CA ASN A 231 10.34 -24.19 3.85
C ASN A 231 11.77 -23.65 3.83
N GLU A 232 12.66 -24.25 3.05
CA GLU A 232 14.00 -23.72 2.81
C GLU A 232 13.95 -22.34 2.14
N CYS A 233 13.12 -22.17 1.12
CA CYS A 233 12.90 -20.87 0.45
C CYS A 233 12.37 -19.77 1.38
N LEU A 234 11.73 -20.13 2.50
CA LEU A 234 11.12 -19.16 3.42
C LEU A 234 11.93 -18.97 4.71
N LYS A 235 12.88 -19.87 5.02
CA LYS A 235 13.59 -19.94 6.31
C LYS A 235 14.21 -18.62 6.78
N ASN A 236 14.75 -17.85 5.83
CA ASN A 236 15.48 -16.61 6.08
C ASN A 236 14.66 -15.34 5.80
N ILE A 237 13.34 -15.50 5.63
CA ILE A 237 12.41 -14.40 5.36
C ILE A 237 11.55 -14.18 6.61
N PRO A 238 11.33 -12.94 7.06
CA PRO A 238 10.41 -12.63 8.15
C PRO A 238 8.99 -13.12 7.84
N GLN A 239 8.29 -13.64 8.84
CA GLN A 239 6.95 -14.23 8.73
C GLN A 239 5.94 -13.30 8.06
N ASP A 240 5.99 -12.01 8.34
CA ASP A 240 5.06 -11.05 7.72
C ASP A 240 5.34 -10.89 6.22
N LEU A 241 6.61 -10.90 5.82
CA LEU A 241 7.02 -10.91 4.42
C LEU A 241 6.68 -12.26 3.76
N GLN A 242 6.79 -13.38 4.46
CA GLN A 242 6.34 -14.69 3.95
C GLN A 242 4.83 -14.70 3.67
N LYS A 243 4.01 -14.15 4.58
CA LYS A 243 2.55 -14.04 4.36
C LYS A 243 2.24 -13.19 3.13
N GLU A 244 2.96 -12.09 2.95
CA GLU A 244 2.83 -11.24 1.76
C GLU A 244 3.17 -12.01 0.48
N LEU A 245 4.31 -12.73 0.46
CA LEU A 245 4.75 -13.54 -0.69
C LEU A 245 3.75 -14.65 -1.05
N LEU A 246 3.24 -15.37 -0.04
CA LEU A 246 2.24 -16.41 -0.25
C LEU A 246 0.92 -15.83 -0.75
N ALA A 247 0.53 -14.64 -0.27
CA ALA A 247 -0.62 -13.91 -0.78
C ALA A 247 -0.42 -13.51 -2.25
N ASP A 248 0.75 -12.98 -2.62
CA ASP A 248 1.09 -12.65 -4.02
C ASP A 248 1.00 -13.87 -4.95
N MET A 249 1.52 -15.03 -4.52
CA MET A 249 1.41 -16.27 -5.28
C MET A 249 -0.03 -16.71 -5.47
N SER A 250 -0.84 -16.66 -4.40
CA SER A 250 -2.26 -17.00 -4.43
C SER A 250 -3.05 -16.06 -5.36
N VAL A 251 -2.78 -14.74 -5.31
CA VAL A 251 -3.37 -13.76 -6.22
C VAL A 251 -2.99 -14.04 -7.67
N LYS A 252 -1.74 -14.39 -7.95
CA LYS A 252 -1.29 -14.74 -9.30
C LYS A 252 -1.99 -15.99 -9.81
N ALA A 253 -2.04 -17.05 -9.01
CA ALA A 253 -2.74 -18.29 -9.36
C ALA A 253 -4.23 -18.05 -9.63
N TYR A 254 -4.88 -17.19 -8.82
CA TYR A 254 -6.26 -16.77 -9.04
C TYR A 254 -6.43 -16.04 -10.37
N LYS A 255 -5.62 -15.02 -10.65
CA LYS A 255 -5.69 -14.26 -11.93
C LYS A 255 -5.45 -15.17 -13.14
N ASP A 256 -4.48 -16.07 -13.05
CA ASP A 256 -4.19 -17.06 -14.10
C ASP A 256 -5.38 -18.00 -14.33
N CYS A 257 -6.02 -18.48 -13.26
CA CYS A 257 -7.23 -19.30 -13.32
C CYS A 257 -8.42 -18.53 -13.94
N VAL A 258 -8.71 -17.32 -13.44
CA VAL A 258 -9.81 -16.46 -13.94
C VAL A 258 -9.63 -16.11 -15.42
N SER A 259 -8.38 -15.92 -15.87
CA SER A 259 -8.09 -15.65 -17.29
C SER A 259 -8.44 -16.80 -18.23
N ARG A 260 -8.50 -18.03 -17.71
CA ARG A 260 -8.85 -19.25 -18.45
C ARG A 260 -10.31 -19.65 -18.26
N ALA A 261 -10.96 -19.15 -17.22
CA ALA A 261 -12.35 -19.45 -16.89
C ALA A 261 -13.30 -18.92 -17.96
N ARG A 262 -14.16 -19.79 -18.48
CA ARG A 262 -15.13 -19.51 -19.55
C ARG A 262 -16.53 -19.16 -19.01
N ASN A 263 -16.81 -19.49 -17.76
CA ASN A 263 -18.09 -19.27 -17.12
C ASN A 263 -17.95 -18.89 -15.64
N GLU A 264 -19.06 -18.45 -15.03
CA GLU A 264 -19.09 -18.00 -13.64
C GLU A 264 -18.78 -19.12 -12.63
N LYS A 265 -19.12 -20.38 -12.95
CA LYS A 265 -18.84 -21.52 -12.07
C LYS A 265 -17.34 -21.79 -11.97
N GLU A 266 -16.63 -21.75 -13.09
CA GLU A 266 -15.16 -21.86 -13.13
C GLU A 266 -14.50 -20.70 -12.38
N LYS A 267 -15.03 -19.48 -12.50
CA LYS A 267 -14.54 -18.33 -11.71
C LYS A 267 -14.72 -18.55 -10.21
N GLN A 268 -15.86 -19.08 -9.77
CA GLN A 268 -16.09 -19.43 -8.36
C GLN A 268 -15.14 -20.53 -7.86
N GLU A 269 -14.75 -21.48 -8.71
CA GLU A 269 -13.71 -22.45 -8.35
C GLU A 269 -12.33 -21.79 -8.21
N CYS A 270 -12.00 -20.83 -9.07
CA CYS A 270 -10.78 -20.04 -8.93
C CYS A 270 -10.73 -19.29 -7.59
N GLU A 271 -11.87 -18.81 -7.07
CA GLU A 271 -11.92 -18.11 -5.77
C GLU A 271 -11.43 -18.98 -4.60
N LYS A 272 -11.47 -20.32 -4.71
CA LYS A 272 -10.92 -21.23 -3.69
C LYS A 272 -9.39 -21.17 -3.58
N LEU A 273 -8.72 -20.62 -4.60
CA LEU A 273 -7.28 -20.39 -4.58
C LEU A 273 -6.90 -19.19 -3.72
N LEU A 274 -7.84 -18.30 -3.40
CA LEU A 274 -7.59 -17.08 -2.65
C LEU A 274 -7.61 -17.34 -1.14
N THR A 275 -6.48 -17.13 -0.48
CA THR A 275 -6.41 -17.05 0.98
C THR A 275 -7.04 -15.72 1.48
N PRO A 276 -7.40 -15.61 2.77
CA PRO A 276 -7.85 -14.34 3.35
C PRO A 276 -6.85 -13.20 3.14
N GLU A 277 -5.56 -13.48 3.24
CA GLU A 277 -4.47 -12.54 2.99
C GLU A 277 -4.43 -12.10 1.51
N ALA A 278 -4.60 -13.05 0.58
CA ALA A 278 -4.68 -12.75 -0.86
C ALA A 278 -5.91 -11.91 -1.23
N ARG A 279 -7.06 -12.15 -0.59
CA ARG A 279 -8.26 -11.31 -0.75
C ARG A 279 -8.01 -9.88 -0.29
N LYS A 280 -7.37 -9.69 0.88
CA LYS A 280 -6.99 -8.36 1.37
C LYS A 280 -6.01 -7.65 0.44
N LEU A 281 -5.08 -8.40 -0.15
CA LEU A 281 -4.14 -7.85 -1.12
C LEU A 281 -4.83 -7.41 -2.42
N LEU A 282 -5.73 -8.23 -2.97
CA LEU A 282 -6.56 -7.87 -4.13
C LEU A 282 -7.42 -6.64 -3.86
N GLU A 283 -8.02 -6.57 -2.66
CA GLU A 283 -8.77 -5.39 -2.24
C GLU A 283 -7.91 -4.12 -2.28
N LYS A 284 -6.70 -4.15 -1.71
CA LYS A 284 -5.78 -3.02 -1.73
C LYS A 284 -5.41 -2.62 -3.17
N GLN A 285 -5.05 -3.59 -4.01
CA GLN A 285 -4.71 -3.37 -5.42
C GLN A 285 -5.88 -2.71 -6.18
N ALA A 286 -7.11 -3.16 -5.93
CA ALA A 286 -8.31 -2.63 -6.55
C ALA A 286 -8.61 -1.19 -6.09
N LEU A 287 -8.49 -0.91 -4.78
CA LEU A 287 -8.65 0.43 -4.23
C LEU A 287 -7.61 1.40 -4.79
N ASP A 288 -6.35 0.97 -4.95
CA ASP A 288 -5.30 1.81 -5.55
C ASP A 288 -5.53 2.04 -7.06
N CYS A 289 -6.02 1.03 -7.78
CA CYS A 289 -6.47 1.19 -9.17
C CYS A 289 -7.61 2.22 -9.27
N LEU A 290 -8.62 2.12 -8.41
CA LEU A 290 -9.78 3.02 -8.40
C LEU A 290 -9.41 4.47 -8.05
N LYS A 291 -8.41 4.69 -7.18
CA LYS A 291 -7.90 6.05 -6.89
C LYS A 291 -7.36 6.77 -8.12
N ASN A 292 -6.80 6.02 -9.07
CA ASN A 292 -6.19 6.56 -10.28
C ASN A 292 -7.15 6.56 -11.48
N ALA A 293 -8.27 5.83 -11.40
CA ALA A 293 -9.26 5.74 -12.45
C ALA A 293 -10.05 7.06 -12.58
N LYS A 294 -10.09 7.62 -13.79
CA LYS A 294 -10.78 8.89 -14.11
C LYS A 294 -12.12 8.67 -14.80
N THR A 295 -12.34 7.48 -15.35
CA THR A 295 -13.54 7.13 -16.13
C THR A 295 -14.23 5.89 -15.58
N ASP A 296 -15.54 5.74 -15.85
CA ASP A 296 -16.29 4.55 -15.45
C ASP A 296 -15.75 3.27 -16.09
N GLU A 297 -15.20 3.37 -17.31
CA GLU A 297 -14.57 2.27 -18.02
C GLU A 297 -13.27 1.82 -17.33
N GLU A 298 -12.45 2.74 -16.83
CA GLU A 298 -11.26 2.41 -16.02
C GLU A 298 -11.67 1.80 -14.68
N ARG A 299 -12.71 2.33 -14.03
CA ARG A 299 -13.24 1.79 -12.77
C ARG A 299 -13.75 0.36 -12.95
N LYS A 300 -14.47 0.08 -14.04
CA LYS A 300 -14.91 -1.28 -14.40
C LYS A 300 -13.73 -2.22 -14.62
N LYS A 301 -12.64 -1.75 -15.26
CA LYS A 301 -11.42 -2.56 -15.42
C LYS A 301 -10.78 -2.94 -14.08
N CYS A 302 -10.77 -2.03 -13.10
CA CYS A 302 -10.23 -2.32 -11.75
C CYS A 302 -11.01 -3.44 -11.02
N LEU A 303 -12.30 -3.63 -11.35
CA LEU A 303 -13.17 -4.57 -10.66
C LEU A 303 -13.44 -5.88 -11.43
N LYS A 304 -13.17 -5.91 -12.74
CA LYS A 304 -13.60 -6.96 -13.68
C LYS A 304 -13.25 -8.39 -13.27
N ASP A 305 -12.08 -8.60 -12.70
CA ASP A 305 -11.51 -9.92 -12.41
C ASP A 305 -11.52 -10.25 -10.91
N LEU A 306 -12.30 -9.51 -10.10
CA LEU A 306 -12.40 -9.75 -8.66
C LEU A 306 -13.61 -10.63 -8.32
N PRO A 307 -13.57 -11.36 -7.19
CA PRO A 307 -14.75 -12.03 -6.63
C PRO A 307 -15.92 -11.06 -6.43
N LYS A 308 -17.17 -11.49 -6.68
CA LYS A 308 -18.35 -10.61 -6.64
C LYS A 308 -18.62 -10.01 -5.26
N ASP A 309 -18.40 -10.80 -4.23
CA ASP A 309 -18.45 -10.36 -2.84
C ASP A 309 -17.39 -9.28 -2.58
N LEU A 310 -16.16 -9.51 -3.04
CA LEU A 310 -15.05 -8.56 -2.89
C LEU A 310 -15.29 -7.25 -3.65
N GLN A 311 -15.87 -7.31 -4.86
CA GLN A 311 -16.27 -6.11 -5.60
C GLN A 311 -17.27 -5.26 -4.82
N SER A 312 -18.27 -5.92 -4.22
CA SER A 312 -19.30 -5.26 -3.41
C SER A 312 -18.69 -4.59 -2.17
N ASP A 313 -17.76 -5.27 -1.51
CA ASP A 313 -17.03 -4.74 -0.36
C ASP A 313 -16.16 -3.53 -0.72
N ILE A 314 -15.43 -3.59 -1.84
CA ILE A 314 -14.60 -2.48 -2.34
C ILE A 314 -15.46 -1.25 -2.66
N LEU A 315 -16.56 -1.45 -3.38
CA LEU A 315 -17.50 -0.38 -3.72
C LEU A 315 -18.14 0.24 -2.46
N ALA A 316 -18.47 -0.59 -1.47
CA ALA A 316 -18.99 -0.10 -0.20
C ALA A 316 -17.95 0.75 0.56
N LYS A 317 -16.68 0.33 0.58
CA LYS A 317 -15.58 1.08 1.21
C LYS A 317 -15.30 2.40 0.50
N GLU A 318 -15.35 2.42 -0.83
CA GLU A 318 -15.19 3.65 -1.62
C GLU A 318 -16.35 4.63 -1.36
N SER A 319 -17.57 4.11 -1.31
CA SER A 319 -18.77 4.87 -1.00
C SER A 319 -18.75 5.46 0.42
N LEU A 320 -18.28 4.68 1.40
CA LEU A 320 -18.03 5.16 2.78
C LEU A 320 -16.98 6.28 2.82
N LYS A 321 -15.93 6.20 1.99
CA LYS A 321 -14.92 7.25 1.89
C LYS A 321 -15.53 8.53 1.33
N ALA A 322 -16.28 8.45 0.22
CA ALA A 322 -16.98 9.61 -0.34
C ALA A 322 -17.96 10.23 0.65
N TYR A 323 -18.67 9.40 1.43
CA TYR A 323 -19.51 9.87 2.52
C TYR A 323 -18.71 10.59 3.62
N LYS A 324 -17.58 10.03 4.09
CA LYS A 324 -16.70 10.66 5.09
C LYS A 324 -16.20 12.02 4.61
N ASP A 325 -15.80 12.11 3.35
CA ASP A 325 -15.32 13.36 2.73
C ASP A 325 -16.45 14.40 2.65
N CYS A 326 -17.65 14.00 2.22
CA CYS A 326 -18.83 14.89 2.18
C CYS A 326 -19.23 15.39 3.58
N VAL A 327 -19.32 14.48 4.56
CA VAL A 327 -19.70 14.82 5.95
C VAL A 327 -18.70 15.75 6.61
N SER A 328 -17.41 15.63 6.27
CA SER A 328 -16.38 16.53 6.79
C SER A 328 -16.57 17.99 6.36
N GLN A 329 -17.22 18.22 5.22
CA GLN A 329 -17.50 19.54 4.67
C GLN A 329 -18.90 20.06 5.06
N ALA A 330 -19.80 19.16 5.46
CA ALA A 330 -21.17 19.49 5.86
C ALA A 330 -21.22 20.27 7.18
N LYS A 331 -21.87 21.44 7.16
CA LYS A 331 -22.05 22.33 8.32
C LYS A 331 -23.39 22.11 9.03
N THR A 332 -24.38 21.59 8.32
CA THR A 332 -25.75 21.38 8.81
C THR A 332 -26.16 19.91 8.81
N GLU A 333 -27.16 19.57 9.62
CA GLU A 333 -27.72 18.22 9.66
C GLU A 333 -28.40 17.82 8.33
N ALA A 334 -28.96 18.81 7.62
CA ALA A 334 -29.55 18.60 6.31
C ALA A 334 -28.49 18.23 5.26
N GLU A 335 -27.33 18.89 5.27
CA GLU A 335 -26.19 18.55 4.40
C GLU A 335 -25.63 17.16 4.71
N LYS A 336 -25.54 16.78 6.00
CA LYS A 336 -25.11 15.43 6.39
C LYS A 336 -26.07 14.34 5.90
N LYS A 337 -27.38 14.58 5.99
CA LYS A 337 -28.39 13.68 5.40
C LYS A 337 -28.31 13.62 3.88
N ALA A 338 -27.94 14.71 3.22
CA ALA A 338 -27.68 14.70 1.78
C ALA A 338 -26.45 13.85 1.44
N CYS A 339 -25.38 13.89 2.25
CA CYS A 339 -24.21 13.02 2.09
C CYS A 339 -24.56 11.53 2.19
N GLU A 340 -25.53 11.13 3.02
CA GLU A 340 -25.96 9.74 3.09
C GLU A 340 -26.47 9.22 1.73
N LYS A 341 -26.94 10.10 0.82
CA LYS A 341 -27.34 9.72 -0.56
C LYS A 341 -26.19 9.17 -1.40
N LEU A 342 -24.93 9.45 -1.05
CA LEU A 342 -23.75 8.91 -1.71
C LEU A 342 -23.47 7.44 -1.36
N LEU A 343 -24.12 6.93 -0.31
CA LEU A 343 -23.91 5.58 0.19
C LEU A 343 -24.66 4.54 -0.66
N THR A 344 -23.93 3.51 -1.11
CA THR A 344 -24.54 2.27 -1.63
C THR A 344 -25.37 1.58 -0.54
N PRO A 345 -26.35 0.73 -0.87
CA PRO A 345 -27.13 -0.02 0.12
C PRO A 345 -26.25 -0.80 1.12
N GLU A 346 -25.19 -1.43 0.62
CA GLU A 346 -24.19 -2.16 1.40
C GLU A 346 -23.40 -1.21 2.32
N ALA A 347 -22.93 -0.07 1.81
CA ALA A 347 -22.23 0.94 2.59
C ALA A 347 -23.11 1.54 3.70
N ARG A 348 -24.40 1.77 3.42
CA ARG A 348 -25.38 2.21 4.43
C ARG A 348 -25.51 1.18 5.55
N LYS A 349 -25.63 -0.10 5.19
CA LYS A 349 -25.75 -1.18 6.17
C LYS A 349 -24.51 -1.23 7.08
N LEU A 350 -23.31 -1.18 6.50
CA LEU A 350 -22.04 -1.14 7.25
C LEU A 350 -21.94 0.10 8.16
N LEU A 351 -22.35 1.27 7.65
CA LEU A 351 -22.36 2.51 8.44
C LEU A 351 -23.34 2.43 9.61
N GLU A 352 -24.54 1.90 9.40
CA GLU A 352 -25.55 1.75 10.45
C GLU A 352 -25.13 0.71 11.50
N GLU A 353 -24.50 -0.39 11.09
CA GLU A 353 -23.94 -1.38 12.00
C GLU A 353 -22.79 -0.79 12.84
N ALA A 354 -21.90 -0.03 12.20
CA ALA A 354 -20.85 0.70 12.90
C ALA A 354 -21.43 1.71 13.90
N LYS A 355 -22.43 2.53 13.50
CA LYS A 355 -23.13 3.49 14.39
C LYS A 355 -23.77 2.78 15.59
N LYS A 356 -24.41 1.62 15.38
CA LYS A 356 -25.01 0.81 16.47
C LYS A 356 -23.94 0.28 17.42
N SER A 357 -22.84 -0.25 16.89
CA SER A 357 -21.73 -0.77 17.72
C SER A 357 -21.06 0.35 18.55
N VAL A 358 -20.89 1.54 17.95
CA VAL A 358 -20.40 2.72 18.68
C VAL A 358 -21.38 3.12 19.76
N LYS A 359 -22.69 3.15 19.50
CA LYS A 359 -23.68 3.45 20.54
C LYS A 359 -23.61 2.46 21.71
N ALA A 360 -23.54 1.16 21.42
CA ALA A 360 -23.38 0.13 22.45
C ALA A 360 -22.09 0.30 23.26
N TYR A 361 -20.98 0.66 22.61
CA TYR A 361 -19.73 0.99 23.27
C TYR A 361 -19.87 2.20 24.20
N LEU A 362 -20.47 3.29 23.72
CA LEU A 362 -20.66 4.52 24.51
C LEU A 362 -21.56 4.27 25.73
N ASP A 363 -22.63 3.50 25.56
CA ASP A 363 -23.53 3.10 26.65
C ASP A 363 -22.77 2.26 27.70
N CYS A 364 -21.96 1.30 27.26
CA CYS A 364 -21.10 0.50 28.14
C CYS A 364 -20.06 1.36 28.89
N VAL A 365 -19.34 2.25 28.18
CA VAL A 365 -18.31 3.13 28.75
C VAL A 365 -18.88 4.13 29.75
N SER A 366 -20.15 4.53 29.59
CA SER A 366 -20.84 5.42 30.52
C SER A 366 -21.10 4.78 31.89
N GLN A 367 -21.17 3.44 31.94
CA GLN A 367 -21.38 2.66 33.15
C GLN A 367 -20.07 2.15 33.75
N ALA A 368 -19.02 2.01 32.93
CA ALA A 368 -17.70 1.55 33.35
C ALA A 368 -17.02 2.50 34.34
N LYS A 369 -16.67 1.96 35.52
CA LYS A 369 -15.98 2.66 36.60
C LYS A 369 -14.46 2.55 36.47
N THR A 370 -13.96 1.45 35.92
CA THR A 370 -12.52 1.15 35.79
C THR A 370 -12.03 1.17 34.33
N GLU A 371 -10.71 1.20 34.15
CA GLU A 371 -10.10 1.10 32.81
C GLU A 371 -10.22 -0.31 32.21
N ALA A 372 -10.22 -1.35 33.06
CA ALA A 372 -10.40 -2.73 32.63
C ALA A 372 -11.80 -2.97 32.01
N GLU A 373 -12.85 -2.48 32.67
CA GLU A 373 -14.24 -2.54 32.15
C GLU A 373 -14.38 -1.81 30.80
N ARG A 374 -13.60 -0.74 30.58
CA ARG A 374 -13.62 0.01 29.31
C ARG A 374 -12.97 -0.76 28.16
N LYS A 375 -11.84 -1.42 28.43
CA LYS A 375 -11.20 -2.33 27.46
C LYS A 375 -12.15 -3.47 27.09
N GLU A 376 -12.99 -3.90 28.02
CA GLU A 376 -14.03 -4.87 27.73
C GLU A 376 -15.16 -4.31 26.87
N CYS A 377 -15.60 -3.07 27.10
CA CYS A 377 -16.55 -2.38 26.22
C CYS A 377 -16.05 -2.29 24.77
N GLU A 378 -14.73 -2.16 24.53
CA GLU A 378 -14.18 -2.14 23.17
C GLU A 378 -14.42 -3.45 22.41
N LYS A 379 -14.67 -4.58 23.08
CA LYS A 379 -15.04 -5.84 22.44
C LYS A 379 -16.40 -5.75 21.72
N LEU A 380 -17.27 -4.80 22.09
CA LEU A 380 -18.59 -4.57 21.46
C LEU A 380 -18.50 -3.89 20.09
N LEU A 381 -17.34 -3.32 19.74
CA LEU A 381 -17.14 -2.62 18.49
C LEU A 381 -16.85 -3.59 17.34
N THR A 382 -17.45 -3.33 16.17
CA THR A 382 -17.04 -3.98 14.92
C THR A 382 -15.59 -3.60 14.57
N PRO A 383 -14.87 -4.38 13.75
CA PRO A 383 -13.51 -4.02 13.32
C PRO A 383 -13.42 -2.61 12.72
N GLU A 384 -14.39 -2.22 11.89
CA GLU A 384 -14.52 -0.88 11.31
C GLU A 384 -14.72 0.19 12.39
N ALA A 385 -15.58 -0.07 13.38
CA ALA A 385 -15.84 0.87 14.47
C ALA A 385 -14.64 0.99 15.44
N LYS A 386 -13.90 -0.10 15.67
CA LYS A 386 -12.63 -0.07 16.42
C LYS A 386 -11.61 0.82 15.73
N LYS A 387 -11.45 0.68 14.41
CA LYS A 387 -10.52 1.51 13.65
C LYS A 387 -10.90 3.00 13.72
N LEU A 388 -12.19 3.32 13.56
CA LEU A 388 -12.67 4.70 13.71
C LEU A 388 -12.48 5.25 15.14
N LEU A 389 -12.62 4.40 16.16
CA LEU A 389 -12.37 4.78 17.54
C LEU A 389 -10.88 5.07 17.80
N GLU A 390 -9.97 4.24 17.29
CA GLU A 390 -8.52 4.49 17.41
C GLU A 390 -8.11 5.77 16.69
N GLU A 391 -8.59 6.01 15.46
CA GLU A 391 -8.39 7.29 14.74
C GLU A 391 -8.91 8.49 15.56
N ALA A 392 -10.07 8.34 16.21
CA ALA A 392 -10.63 9.38 17.08
C ALA A 392 -9.80 9.60 18.36
N LYS A 393 -9.29 8.54 18.98
CA LYS A 393 -8.39 8.63 20.16
C LYS A 393 -7.08 9.34 19.81
N GLU A 394 -6.48 9.01 18.66
CA GLU A 394 -5.29 9.71 18.16
C GLU A 394 -5.55 11.19 17.90
N SER A 395 -6.68 11.52 17.26
CA SER A 395 -7.11 12.91 17.05
C SER A 395 -7.33 13.67 18.37
N VAL A 396 -7.96 13.04 19.38
CA VAL A 396 -8.09 13.63 20.73
C VAL A 396 -6.73 13.84 21.39
N LYS A 397 -5.80 12.89 21.25
CA LYS A 397 -4.44 13.03 21.79
C LYS A 397 -3.70 14.19 21.14
N ALA A 398 -3.73 14.28 19.81
CA ALA A 398 -3.14 15.39 19.06
C ALA A 398 -3.74 16.75 19.46
N TYR A 399 -5.06 16.81 19.68
CA TYR A 399 -5.73 17.99 20.20
C TYR A 399 -5.24 18.38 21.60
N LYS A 400 -5.18 17.43 22.54
CA LYS A 400 -4.69 17.69 23.91
C LYS A 400 -3.23 18.17 23.91
N ASP A 401 -2.38 17.55 23.11
CA ASP A 401 -0.99 17.95 22.93
C ASP A 401 -0.88 19.37 22.36
N CYS A 402 -1.71 19.72 21.36
CA CYS A 402 -1.78 21.07 20.79
C CYS A 402 -2.25 22.10 21.83
N VAL A 403 -3.36 21.83 22.53
CA VAL A 403 -3.93 22.73 23.54
C VAL A 403 -2.97 22.96 24.71
N SER A 404 -2.18 21.95 25.08
CA SER A 404 -1.16 22.08 26.14
C SER A 404 -0.05 23.08 25.79
N ARG A 405 0.22 23.27 24.49
CA ARG A 405 1.25 24.21 23.97
C ARG A 405 0.67 25.57 23.60
N ALA A 406 -0.64 25.68 23.44
CA ALA A 406 -1.32 26.90 23.02
C ALA A 406 -1.29 27.98 24.11
N ARG A 407 -0.79 29.16 23.76
CA ARG A 407 -0.59 30.31 24.67
C ARG A 407 -1.81 31.23 24.75
N ASN A 408 -2.71 31.17 23.78
CA ASN A 408 -3.90 32.03 23.72
C ASN A 408 -5.14 31.29 23.17
N GLU A 409 -6.31 31.92 23.27
CA GLU A 409 -7.58 31.30 22.85
C GLU A 409 -7.68 31.14 21.32
N LYS A 410 -6.97 31.95 20.52
CA LYS A 410 -6.93 31.80 19.06
C LYS A 410 -6.18 30.52 18.66
N GLU A 411 -5.02 30.27 19.25
CA GLU A 411 -4.26 29.03 19.05
C GLU A 411 -5.07 27.80 19.52
N LYS A 412 -5.81 27.90 20.63
CA LYS A 412 -6.72 26.83 21.07
C LYS A 412 -7.84 26.55 20.07
N GLN A 413 -8.40 27.59 19.44
CA GLN A 413 -9.39 27.43 18.37
C GLN A 413 -8.79 26.77 17.12
N GLU A 414 -7.51 27.00 16.83
CA GLU A 414 -6.82 26.28 15.75
C GLU A 414 -6.59 24.81 16.11
N CYS A 415 -6.27 24.50 17.36
CA CYS A 415 -6.18 23.11 17.83
C CYS A 415 -7.51 22.36 17.64
N GLU A 416 -8.67 23.01 17.80
CA GLU A 416 -9.97 22.37 17.56
C GLU A 416 -10.12 21.87 16.11
N LYS A 417 -9.39 22.43 15.13
CA LYS A 417 -9.40 21.93 13.75
C LYS A 417 -8.77 20.53 13.62
N LEU A 418 -7.97 20.09 14.59
CA LEU A 418 -7.40 18.74 14.65
C LEU A 418 -8.43 17.68 15.03
N LEU A 419 -9.56 18.08 15.63
CA LEU A 419 -10.60 17.16 16.08
C LEU A 419 -11.55 16.79 14.94
N THR A 420 -11.60 15.50 14.62
CA THR A 420 -12.67 14.93 13.78
C THR A 420 -14.03 15.01 14.50
N PRO A 421 -15.18 14.96 13.79
CA PRO A 421 -16.50 14.92 14.42
C PRO A 421 -16.64 13.81 15.47
N GLU A 422 -16.05 12.65 15.22
CA GLU A 422 -16.01 11.50 16.14
C GLU A 422 -15.14 11.79 17.37
N ALA A 423 -13.96 12.39 17.17
CA ALA A 423 -13.08 12.81 18.26
C ALA A 423 -13.74 13.86 19.18
N ARG A 424 -14.54 14.78 18.61
CA ARG A 424 -15.32 15.75 19.39
C ARG A 424 -16.34 15.06 20.30
N LYS A 425 -17.05 14.05 19.80
CA LYS A 425 -17.99 13.26 20.61
C LYS A 425 -17.30 12.50 21.73
N LEU A 426 -16.14 11.90 21.43
CA LEU A 426 -15.32 11.21 22.44
C LEU A 426 -14.88 12.18 23.55
N LEU A 427 -14.36 13.34 23.15
CA LEU A 427 -13.92 14.39 24.08
C LEU A 427 -15.07 14.93 24.93
N GLU A 428 -16.26 15.11 24.34
CA GLU A 428 -17.46 15.54 25.07
C GLU A 428 -17.85 14.52 26.17
N GLN A 429 -17.70 13.21 25.91
CA GLN A 429 -17.95 12.19 26.91
C GLN A 429 -16.92 12.18 28.03
N GLU A 430 -15.63 12.38 27.72
CA GLU A 430 -14.60 12.54 28.74
C GLU A 430 -14.89 13.73 29.65
N VAL A 431 -15.31 14.85 29.07
CA VAL A 431 -15.74 16.06 29.79
C VAL A 431 -16.94 15.74 30.69
N LYS A 432 -18.00 15.12 30.15
CA LYS A 432 -19.19 14.73 30.94
C LYS A 432 -18.84 13.84 32.11
N LYS A 433 -17.93 12.87 31.94
CA LYS A 433 -17.49 11.99 33.03
C LYS A 433 -16.73 12.78 34.10
N SER A 434 -15.82 13.66 33.70
CA SER A 434 -15.05 14.47 34.63
C SER A 434 -15.96 15.42 35.43
N VAL A 435 -16.95 16.02 34.78
CA VAL A 435 -17.99 16.82 35.46
C VAL A 435 -18.84 15.97 36.40
N LYS A 436 -19.26 14.77 36.00
CA LYS A 436 -20.04 13.87 36.86
C LYS A 436 -19.25 13.48 38.12
N ALA A 437 -17.97 13.10 37.96
CA ALA A 437 -17.11 12.77 39.09
C ALA A 437 -16.92 13.96 40.06
N TYR A 438 -16.77 15.17 39.51
CA TYR A 438 -16.75 16.40 40.29
C TYR A 438 -18.06 16.63 41.05
N LEU A 439 -19.22 16.52 40.39
CA LEU A 439 -20.52 16.71 41.02
C LEU A 439 -20.78 15.66 42.12
N ASP A 440 -20.43 14.39 41.86
CA ASP A 440 -20.53 13.31 42.85
C ASP A 440 -19.66 13.59 44.08
N CYS A 441 -18.45 14.12 43.89
CA CYS A 441 -17.55 14.52 44.97
C CYS A 441 -18.11 15.72 45.76
N VAL A 442 -18.52 16.79 45.07
CA VAL A 442 -19.06 18.01 45.68
C VAL A 442 -20.33 17.71 46.47
N SER A 443 -21.17 16.79 46.00
CA SER A 443 -22.39 16.38 46.73
C SER A 443 -22.12 15.75 48.10
N ARG A 444 -20.91 15.23 48.32
CA ARG A 444 -20.49 14.59 49.57
C ARG A 444 -19.60 15.48 50.43
N ALA A 445 -19.09 16.58 49.87
CA ALA A 445 -18.22 17.51 50.55
C ALA A 445 -18.98 18.29 51.63
N ARG A 446 -18.46 18.28 52.86
CA ARG A 446 -19.05 18.91 54.05
C ARG A 446 -18.52 20.32 54.32
N ASN A 447 -17.42 20.71 53.68
CA ASN A 447 -16.78 22.01 53.85
C ASN A 447 -16.11 22.49 52.55
N GLU A 448 -15.69 23.75 52.54
CA GLU A 448 -15.09 24.38 51.36
C GLU A 448 -13.72 23.77 50.97
N LYS A 449 -12.96 23.26 51.94
CA LYS A 449 -11.68 22.59 51.66
C LYS A 449 -11.90 21.29 50.87
N GLU A 450 -12.90 20.49 51.24
CA GLU A 450 -13.29 19.27 50.53
C GLU A 450 -13.79 19.58 49.12
N LYS A 451 -14.56 20.67 48.92
CA LYS A 451 -14.97 21.11 47.59
C LYS A 451 -13.79 21.52 46.71
N GLN A 452 -12.79 22.21 47.27
CA GLN A 452 -11.57 22.55 46.55
C GLN A 452 -10.76 21.30 46.16
N GLU A 453 -10.76 20.25 46.98
CA GLU A 453 -10.15 18.98 46.60
C GLU A 453 -10.90 18.30 45.44
N CYS A 454 -12.23 18.40 45.40
CA CYS A 454 -13.02 17.89 44.28
C CYS A 454 -12.64 18.54 42.94
N GLU A 455 -12.18 19.80 42.90
CA GLU A 455 -11.74 20.45 41.66
C GLU A 455 -10.56 19.73 40.98
N LYS A 456 -9.76 18.95 41.75
CA LYS A 456 -8.68 18.12 41.19
C LYS A 456 -9.20 17.00 40.28
N LEU A 457 -10.48 16.64 40.39
CA LEU A 457 -11.15 15.66 39.52
C LEU A 457 -11.55 16.23 38.15
N LEU A 458 -11.53 17.56 37.99
CA LEU A 458 -11.85 18.23 36.74
C LEU A 458 -10.64 18.26 35.80
N THR A 459 -10.82 17.67 34.61
CA THR A 459 -9.90 17.84 33.47
C THR A 459 -9.88 19.31 33.03
N PRO A 460 -8.78 19.79 32.40
CA PRO A 460 -8.72 21.15 31.87
C PRO A 460 -9.90 21.51 30.96
N GLU A 461 -10.34 20.57 30.11
CA GLU A 461 -11.48 20.72 29.23
C GLU A 461 -12.81 20.78 29.99
N ALA A 462 -12.97 19.98 31.05
CA ALA A 462 -14.15 20.05 31.91
C ALA A 462 -14.23 21.36 32.69
N ARG A 463 -13.10 21.90 33.16
CA ARG A 463 -13.05 23.23 33.79
C ARG A 463 -13.49 24.30 32.81
N LYS A 464 -12.95 24.29 31.59
CA LYS A 464 -13.34 25.22 30.51
C LYS A 464 -14.82 25.10 30.16
N PHE A 465 -15.36 23.87 30.13
CA PHE A 465 -16.78 23.62 29.90
C PHE A 465 -17.66 24.24 31.00
N LEU A 466 -17.33 24.00 32.28
CA LEU A 466 -18.06 24.57 33.41
C LEU A 466 -17.97 26.09 33.46
N GLU A 467 -16.80 26.66 33.14
CA GLU A 467 -16.61 28.11 33.08
C GLU A 467 -17.48 28.75 31.99
N LYS A 468 -17.55 28.15 30.78
CA LYS A 468 -18.46 28.60 29.72
C LYS A 468 -19.92 28.54 30.15
N GLN A 469 -20.33 27.46 30.81
CA GLN A 469 -21.69 27.31 31.35
C GLN A 469 -21.99 28.39 32.41
N ARG A 470 -21.02 28.70 33.29
CA ARG A 470 -21.15 29.78 34.27
C ARG A 470 -21.31 31.14 33.59
N GLN A 471 -20.46 31.47 32.61
CA GLN A 471 -20.56 32.73 31.87
C GLN A 471 -21.90 32.88 31.12
N GLN A 472 -22.43 31.79 30.57
CA GLN A 472 -23.76 31.79 29.94
C GLN A 472 -24.88 32.05 30.96
N LYS A 473 -24.83 31.39 32.13
CA LYS A 473 -25.77 31.65 33.23
C LYS A 473 -25.67 33.08 33.74
N ASP A 474 -24.47 33.61 33.93
CA ASP A 474 -24.25 35.00 34.35
C ASP A 474 -24.80 36.00 33.35
N LYS A 475 -24.65 35.72 32.04
CA LYS A 475 -25.23 36.51 30.97
C LYS A 475 -26.77 36.45 31.03
N ALA A 476 -27.35 35.25 31.14
CA ALA A 476 -28.79 35.08 31.27
C ALA A 476 -29.35 35.80 32.51
N ILE A 477 -28.66 35.73 33.65
CA ILE A 477 -29.03 36.47 34.88
C ILE A 477 -28.96 37.97 34.64
N LYS A 478 -27.89 38.48 33.99
CA LYS A 478 -27.77 39.91 33.66
C LYS A 478 -28.89 40.37 32.72
N ASP A 479 -29.25 39.57 31.74
CA ASP A 479 -30.31 39.88 30.78
C ASP A 479 -31.69 39.85 31.47
N CYS A 480 -31.96 38.87 32.33
CA CYS A 480 -33.17 38.85 33.17
C CYS A 480 -33.26 40.07 34.10
N LEU A 481 -32.15 40.45 34.77
CA LEU A 481 -32.13 41.61 35.67
C LEU A 481 -32.32 42.95 34.93
N LYS A 482 -31.90 43.05 33.66
CA LYS A 482 -32.14 44.24 32.82
C LYS A 482 -33.60 44.38 32.37
N ASN A 483 -34.30 43.26 32.24
CA ASN A 483 -35.68 43.20 31.77
C ASN A 483 -36.72 43.13 32.91
N ALA A 484 -36.28 43.11 34.17
CA ALA A 484 -37.16 43.06 35.33
C ALA A 484 -37.80 44.43 35.62
N ASP A 485 -39.12 44.46 35.85
CA ASP A 485 -39.83 45.71 36.18
C ASP A 485 -39.38 46.24 37.56
N PRO A 486 -38.76 47.43 37.65
CA PRO A 486 -38.29 47.99 38.91
C PRO A 486 -39.41 48.31 39.90
N ARG A 487 -40.68 48.31 39.49
CA ARG A 487 -41.84 48.54 40.37
C ARG A 487 -42.29 47.27 41.09
N GLU A 488 -41.92 46.09 40.61
CA GLU A 488 -42.30 44.82 41.23
C GLU A 488 -41.51 44.56 42.52
N ALA A 489 -42.20 44.33 43.63
CA ALA A 489 -41.58 44.12 44.95
C ALA A 489 -40.68 42.86 44.95
N SER A 490 -41.09 41.82 44.22
CA SER A 490 -40.35 40.57 44.03
C SER A 490 -39.04 40.78 43.29
N ALA A 491 -39.04 41.59 42.22
CA ALA A 491 -37.84 41.93 41.47
C ALA A 491 -36.86 42.76 42.31
N ARG A 492 -37.35 43.71 43.13
CA ARG A 492 -36.52 44.48 44.06
C ARG A 492 -35.89 43.62 45.14
N LEU A 493 -36.64 42.66 45.71
CA LEU A 493 -36.11 41.72 46.71
C LEU A 493 -35.01 40.85 46.08
N PHE A 494 -35.27 40.29 44.90
CA PHE A 494 -34.36 39.41 44.15
C PHE A 494 -33.05 40.12 43.75
N VAL A 495 -33.13 41.36 43.26
CA VAL A 495 -31.97 42.20 42.96
C VAL A 495 -31.16 42.47 44.24
N LYS A 496 -31.82 42.71 45.38
CA LYS A 496 -31.18 43.03 46.67
C LYS A 496 -30.49 41.82 47.30
N THR A 497 -31.00 40.60 47.11
CA THR A 497 -30.36 39.34 47.56
C THR A 497 -29.27 38.82 46.61
N LEU A 498 -29.33 39.10 45.31
CA LEU A 498 -28.30 38.66 44.35
C LEU A 498 -27.09 39.60 44.24
N LYS A 499 -27.25 40.89 44.58
CA LYS A 499 -26.17 41.89 44.52
C LYS A 499 -24.97 41.54 45.43
N PRO A 500 -25.14 41.00 46.65
CA PRO A 500 -24.05 40.51 47.49
C PRO A 500 -23.38 39.24 46.93
N MET A 501 -24.15 38.32 46.33
CA MET A 501 -23.63 37.05 45.79
C MET A 501 -22.73 37.24 44.55
N LYS A 502 -22.76 38.41 43.88
CA LYS A 502 -21.81 38.75 42.79
C LYS A 502 -20.37 39.00 43.26
N ASN A 503 -20.15 39.27 44.55
CA ASN A 503 -18.83 39.58 45.10
C ASN A 503 -18.16 38.37 45.78
N GLU A 504 -18.89 37.27 45.99
CA GLU A 504 -18.32 36.03 46.48
C GLU A 504 -17.95 35.13 45.29
N LYS A 505 -16.64 34.89 45.12
CA LYS A 505 -16.11 33.84 44.26
C LYS A 505 -16.37 32.46 44.89
N SER A 506 -17.61 32.09 45.16
CA SER A 506 -17.94 30.71 45.55
C SER A 506 -18.36 29.91 44.31
N VAL A 507 -17.74 28.73 44.20
CA VAL A 507 -17.76 27.83 43.04
C VAL A 507 -19.07 27.07 42.91
#